data_AF-X5D4L1-F1
#
_entry.id   AF-X5D4L1-F1
#
_cell.length_a   1.000
_cell.length_b   1.000
_cell.length_c   1.000
_cell.angle_alpha   90.00
_cell.angle_beta   90.00
_cell.angle_gamma   90.00
#
_symmetry.space_group_name_H-M   'P 1'
#
loop_
_entity.id
_entity.type
_entity.pdbx_description
1 polymer ?
#
loop_
_entity_poly.entity_id
_entity_poly.type
_entity_poly.pdbx_seq_one_letter_code
_entity_poly.pdbx_strand_id
1 'polypeptide(L)'
;HQPMFLFLSQLSLFDVGFPLVTIPKMASEFLQEKGSISFGGCAAQIFFLTMMGVAEGILLALMSYDRYVAVCYPLQYPVLMRHQVCMLMVGCSWLAGVLNASIQTSITLHFSYCASRIVDHFFCEVPALLKLSCADTSAYELALSISGVLILVLPLSLIATSYCHVLGAVLRMRSEEARNKAFTTCSSHITVVGLFYGAAVFMYMVPGAYHSPQQDNVASLFYSLVTPMLNPIIYGMKT
;
A
#
# COMPACT_ATOMS: atom_id res chain seq x y z
N HIS A 1 -21.75 6.66 13.37
CA HIS A 1 -20.45 6.26 12.79
C HIS A 1 -20.24 6.95 11.46
N GLN A 2 -19.09 7.62 11.28
CA GLN A 2 -18.72 8.23 10.00
C GLN A 2 -18.00 7.19 9.11
N PRO A 3 -18.33 7.09 7.81
CA PRO A 3 -17.65 6.23 6.83
C PRO A 3 -16.12 6.27 6.88
N MET A 4 -15.55 7.46 7.02
CA MET A 4 -14.10 7.68 7.17
C MET A 4 -13.49 6.91 8.34
N PHE A 5 -14.20 6.78 9.47
CA PHE A 5 -13.67 6.06 10.64
C PHE A 5 -13.51 4.56 10.36
N LEU A 6 -14.44 3.98 9.58
CA LEU A 6 -14.32 2.58 9.15
C LEU A 6 -13.06 2.39 8.30
N PHE A 7 -12.81 3.29 7.35
CA PHE A 7 -11.60 3.22 6.52
C PHE A 7 -10.33 3.42 7.35
N LEU A 8 -10.29 4.41 8.24
CA LEU A 8 -9.14 4.62 9.13
C LEU A 8 -8.86 3.40 10.02
N SER A 9 -9.91 2.73 10.53
CA SER A 9 -9.73 1.51 11.31
C SER A 9 -9.07 0.38 10.52
N GLN A 10 -9.40 0.23 9.22
CA GLN A 10 -8.76 -0.76 8.36
C GLN A 10 -7.34 -0.36 7.99
N LEU A 11 -7.11 0.94 7.73
CA LEU A 11 -5.79 1.49 7.47
C LEU A 11 -4.84 1.22 8.66
N SER A 12 -5.29 1.52 9.88
CA SER A 12 -4.52 1.22 11.09
C SER A 12 -4.25 -0.27 11.29
N LEU A 13 -5.16 -1.15 10.85
CA LEU A 13 -4.92 -2.59 10.89
C LEU A 13 -3.79 -3.00 9.93
N PHE A 14 -3.76 -2.43 8.72
CA PHE A 14 -2.65 -2.63 7.79
C PHE A 14 -1.35 -2.05 8.35
N ASP A 15 -1.40 -0.82 8.88
CA ASP A 15 -0.24 -0.14 9.47
C ASP A 15 0.42 -0.95 10.59
N VAL A 16 -0.37 -1.64 11.41
CA VAL A 16 0.13 -2.53 12.47
C VAL A 16 0.56 -3.90 11.92
N GLY A 17 -0.11 -4.38 10.88
CA GLY A 17 0.20 -5.65 10.22
C GLY A 17 1.57 -5.67 9.53
N PHE A 18 1.95 -4.59 8.84
CA PHE A 18 3.26 -4.44 8.20
C PHE A 18 4.46 -4.72 9.14
N PRO A 19 4.60 -4.03 10.29
CA PRO A 19 5.65 -4.31 11.26
C PRO A 19 5.49 -5.68 11.91
N LEU A 20 4.28 -6.17 12.17
CA LEU A 20 4.08 -7.51 12.74
C LEU A 20 4.55 -8.65 11.83
N VAL A 21 4.50 -8.46 10.52
CA VAL A 21 4.98 -9.45 9.54
C VAL A 21 6.50 -9.35 9.35
N THR A 22 7.08 -8.15 9.47
CA THR A 22 8.51 -7.89 9.25
C THR A 22 9.37 -8.06 10.51
N ILE A 23 8.97 -7.45 11.64
CA ILE A 23 9.79 -7.32 12.85
C ILE A 23 10.09 -8.66 13.55
N PRO A 24 9.12 -9.55 13.86
CA PRO A 24 9.40 -10.79 14.58
C PRO A 24 10.39 -11.67 13.83
N LYS A 25 10.37 -11.58 12.50
CA LYS A 25 11.22 -12.37 11.63
C LYS A 25 12.62 -11.80 11.52
N MET A 26 12.74 -10.49 11.31
CA MET A 26 14.01 -9.77 11.41
C MET A 26 14.68 -10.01 12.78
N ALA A 27 13.91 -9.99 13.87
CA ALA A 27 14.40 -10.25 15.22
C ALA A 27 14.85 -11.71 15.40
N SER A 28 14.10 -12.68 14.86
CA SER A 28 14.48 -14.10 14.92
C SER A 28 15.75 -14.42 14.13
N GLU A 29 15.99 -13.72 13.01
CA GLU A 29 17.17 -13.88 12.17
C GLU A 29 18.41 -13.22 12.80
N PHE A 30 18.24 -12.06 13.43
CA PHE A 30 19.31 -11.37 14.15
C PHE A 30 19.80 -12.15 15.39
N LEU A 31 18.89 -12.87 16.07
CA LEU A 31 19.19 -13.63 17.30
C LEU A 31 19.83 -15.00 17.05
N GLN A 32 19.70 -15.59 15.85
CA GLN A 32 20.17 -16.95 15.59
C GLN A 32 21.54 -17.04 14.90
N GLU A 33 22.17 -15.92 14.51
CA GLU A 33 23.41 -15.86 13.68
C GLU A 33 23.35 -16.71 12.38
N LYS A 34 22.16 -17.22 12.03
CA LYS A 34 21.85 -17.96 10.80
C LYS A 34 21.03 -17.03 9.91
N GLY A 35 21.70 -16.27 9.06
CA GLY A 35 21.08 -15.33 8.11
C GLY A 35 20.36 -16.01 6.96
N SER A 36 19.55 -17.04 7.22
CA SER A 36 18.85 -17.80 6.18
C SER A 36 17.36 -17.96 6.49
N ILE A 37 16.52 -17.32 5.69
CA ILE A 37 15.06 -17.46 5.74
C ILE A 37 14.63 -18.78 5.10
N SER A 38 13.65 -19.47 5.69
CA SER A 38 13.05 -20.62 5.02
C SER A 38 12.19 -20.17 3.83
N PHE A 39 12.16 -20.97 2.76
CA PHE A 39 11.35 -20.67 1.57
C PHE A 39 9.86 -20.46 1.88
N GLY A 40 9.29 -21.30 2.75
CA GLY A 40 7.89 -21.15 3.20
C GLY A 40 7.68 -19.88 4.03
N GLY A 41 8.65 -19.51 4.86
CA GLY A 41 8.65 -18.23 5.55
C GLY A 41 8.66 -17.07 4.55
N CYS A 42 9.58 -17.07 3.60
CA CYS A 42 9.71 -16.05 2.56
C CYS A 42 8.38 -15.85 1.79
N ALA A 43 7.76 -16.95 1.36
CA ALA A 43 6.48 -16.92 0.66
C ALA A 43 5.36 -16.31 1.50
N ALA A 44 5.27 -16.66 2.79
CA ALA A 44 4.27 -16.08 3.69
C ALA A 44 4.48 -14.56 3.85
N GLN A 45 5.73 -14.11 3.94
CA GLN A 45 6.04 -12.68 4.09
C GLN A 45 5.65 -11.89 2.84
N ILE A 46 6.01 -12.39 1.64
CA ILE A 46 5.60 -11.78 0.37
C ILE A 46 4.07 -11.71 0.29
N PHE A 47 3.39 -12.81 0.60
CA PHE A 47 1.93 -12.86 0.57
C PHE A 47 1.28 -11.78 1.45
N PHE A 48 1.65 -11.72 2.73
CA PHE A 48 1.03 -10.78 3.66
C PHE A 48 1.38 -9.33 3.33
N LEU A 49 2.64 -9.03 2.98
CA LEU A 49 3.07 -7.67 2.63
C LEU A 49 2.37 -7.17 1.36
N THR A 50 2.33 -7.99 0.31
CA THR A 50 1.60 -7.64 -0.91
C THR A 50 0.12 -7.46 -0.64
N MET A 51 -0.50 -8.36 0.12
CA MET A 51 -1.93 -8.28 0.43
C MET A 51 -2.27 -6.97 1.13
N MET A 52 -1.52 -6.62 2.18
CA MET A 52 -1.73 -5.39 2.94
C MET A 52 -1.45 -4.14 2.09
N GLY A 53 -0.37 -4.12 1.30
CA GLY A 53 -0.02 -2.96 0.47
C GLY A 53 -1.04 -2.68 -0.62
N VAL A 54 -1.53 -3.71 -1.31
CA VAL A 54 -2.58 -3.55 -2.32
C VAL A 54 -3.89 -3.10 -1.68
N ALA A 55 -4.27 -3.71 -0.55
CA ALA A 55 -5.49 -3.35 0.15
C ALA A 55 -5.43 -1.91 0.70
N GLU A 56 -4.29 -1.49 1.25
CA GLU A 56 -4.04 -0.13 1.73
C GLU A 56 -4.12 0.90 0.59
N GLY A 57 -3.46 0.65 -0.54
CA GLY A 57 -3.52 1.56 -1.69
C GLY A 57 -4.94 1.79 -2.21
N ILE A 58 -5.72 0.70 -2.34
CA ILE A 58 -7.14 0.79 -2.73
C ILE A 58 -7.94 1.55 -1.67
N LEU A 59 -7.67 1.31 -0.38
CA LEU A 59 -8.36 1.99 0.72
C LEU A 59 -8.09 3.49 0.73
N LEU A 60 -6.85 3.93 0.46
CA LEU A 60 -6.49 5.35 0.31
C LEU A 60 -7.24 5.98 -0.87
N ALA A 61 -7.39 5.26 -1.98
CA ALA A 61 -8.24 5.73 -3.09
C ALA A 61 -9.71 5.88 -2.67
N LEU A 62 -10.27 4.91 -1.95
CA LEU A 62 -11.64 4.96 -1.43
C LEU A 62 -11.85 6.09 -0.40
N MET A 63 -10.85 6.39 0.42
CA MET A 63 -10.86 7.53 1.33
C MET A 63 -10.86 8.86 0.56
N SER A 64 -10.15 8.97 -0.56
CA SER A 64 -10.23 10.14 -1.44
C SER A 64 -11.62 10.29 -2.08
N TYR A 65 -12.26 9.17 -2.43
CA TYR A 65 -13.63 9.15 -2.93
C TYR A 65 -14.65 9.59 -1.87
N ASP A 66 -14.51 9.15 -0.61
CA ASP A 66 -15.32 9.67 0.51
C ASP A 66 -15.26 11.19 0.59
N ARG A 67 -14.06 11.77 0.53
CA ARG A 67 -13.87 13.23 0.57
C ARG A 67 -14.49 13.92 -0.62
N TYR A 68 -14.36 13.35 -1.82
CA TYR A 68 -15.03 13.85 -3.02
C TYR A 68 -16.55 13.88 -2.86
N VAL A 69 -17.18 12.78 -2.46
CA VAL A 69 -18.64 12.73 -2.29
C VAL A 69 -19.10 13.67 -1.18
N ALA A 70 -18.37 13.75 -0.06
CA ALA A 70 -18.71 14.62 1.06
C ALA A 70 -18.70 16.11 0.70
N VAL A 71 -17.74 16.53 -0.13
CA VAL A 71 -17.55 17.93 -0.51
C VAL A 71 -18.39 18.32 -1.73
N CYS A 72 -18.37 17.49 -2.78
CA CYS A 72 -19.01 17.81 -4.06
C CYS A 72 -20.49 17.42 -4.11
N TYR A 73 -20.93 16.43 -3.32
CA TYR A 73 -22.30 15.89 -3.33
C TYR A 73 -22.90 15.73 -1.92
N PRO A 74 -22.95 16.80 -1.10
CA PRO A 74 -23.34 16.70 0.31
C PRO A 74 -24.76 16.13 0.52
N LEU A 75 -25.70 16.40 -0.40
CA LEU A 75 -27.08 15.89 -0.32
C LEU A 75 -27.19 14.37 -0.60
N GLN A 76 -26.28 13.82 -1.41
CA GLN A 76 -26.28 12.40 -1.78
C GLN A 76 -25.35 11.57 -0.89
N TYR A 77 -24.48 12.22 -0.12
CA TYR A 77 -23.51 11.57 0.77
C TYR A 77 -24.12 10.47 1.67
N PRO A 78 -25.29 10.67 2.33
CA PRO A 78 -25.86 9.63 3.19
C PRO A 78 -26.27 8.35 2.46
N VAL A 79 -26.58 8.45 1.16
CA VAL A 79 -27.00 7.32 0.32
C VAL A 79 -25.78 6.64 -0.29
N LEU A 80 -24.86 7.43 -0.84
CA LEU A 80 -23.65 6.94 -1.52
C LEU A 80 -22.62 6.36 -0.54
N MET A 81 -22.48 6.95 0.64
CA MET A 81 -21.57 6.51 1.70
C MET A 81 -22.32 5.88 2.88
N ARG A 82 -23.42 5.16 2.59
CA ARG A 82 -24.12 4.38 3.62
C ARG A 82 -23.23 3.23 4.11
N HIS A 83 -23.42 2.82 5.36
CA HIS A 83 -22.60 1.79 6.01
C HIS A 83 -22.39 0.52 5.18
N GLN A 84 -23.44 -0.01 4.55
CA GLN A 84 -23.34 -1.22 3.71
C GLN A 84 -22.42 -1.03 2.49
N VAL A 85 -22.43 0.16 1.88
CA VAL A 85 -21.55 0.47 0.74
C VAL A 85 -20.11 0.58 1.21
N CYS A 86 -19.87 1.23 2.36
CA CYS A 86 -18.53 1.32 2.94
C CYS A 86 -17.96 -0.05 3.32
N MET A 87 -18.79 -0.94 3.89
CA MET A 87 -18.39 -2.32 4.17
C MET A 87 -18.06 -3.10 2.89
N LEU A 88 -18.84 -2.90 1.81
CA LEU A 88 -18.54 -3.50 0.51
C LEU A 88 -17.22 -2.98 -0.07
N MET A 89 -16.98 -1.67 0.02
CA MET A 89 -15.73 -1.04 -0.42
C MET A 89 -14.51 -1.62 0.32
N VAL A 90 -14.60 -1.78 1.64
CA VAL A 90 -13.57 -2.46 2.45
C VAL A 90 -13.41 -3.91 2.02
N GLY A 91 -14.52 -4.65 1.86
CA GLY A 91 -14.47 -6.04 1.41
C GLY A 91 -13.77 -6.19 0.05
N CYS A 92 -14.04 -5.28 -0.89
CA CYS A 92 -13.39 -5.24 -2.19
C CYS A 92 -11.88 -4.93 -2.10
N SER A 93 -11.46 -4.03 -1.21
CA SER A 93 -10.03 -3.72 -1.04
C SER A 93 -9.25 -4.93 -0.51
N TRP A 94 -9.81 -5.62 0.50
CA TRP A 94 -9.25 -6.88 1.02
C TRP A 94 -9.21 -7.98 -0.03
N LEU A 95 -10.33 -8.20 -0.75
CA LEU A 95 -10.42 -9.22 -1.77
C LEU A 95 -9.39 -8.99 -2.90
N ALA A 96 -9.26 -7.75 -3.37
CA ALA A 96 -8.27 -7.39 -4.38
C ALA A 96 -6.83 -7.64 -3.88
N GLY A 97 -6.54 -7.28 -2.62
CA GLY A 97 -5.25 -7.57 -2.00
C GLY A 97 -4.95 -9.06 -1.91
N VAL A 98 -5.90 -9.87 -1.45
CA VAL A 98 -5.75 -11.33 -1.36
C VAL A 98 -5.56 -11.96 -2.73
N LEU A 99 -6.34 -11.57 -3.74
CA LEU A 99 -6.23 -12.10 -5.10
C LEU A 99 -4.85 -11.77 -5.69
N ASN A 100 -4.41 -10.51 -5.60
CA ASN A 100 -3.11 -10.11 -6.12
C ASN A 100 -1.96 -10.84 -5.40
N ALA A 101 -2.01 -10.90 -4.06
CA ALA A 101 -1.01 -11.60 -3.26
C ALA A 101 -0.96 -13.11 -3.58
N SER A 102 -2.12 -13.74 -3.77
CA SER A 102 -2.21 -15.16 -4.11
C SER A 102 -1.59 -15.44 -5.48
N ILE A 103 -1.90 -14.62 -6.48
CA ILE A 103 -1.33 -14.74 -7.83
C ILE A 103 0.19 -14.54 -7.76
N GLN A 104 0.64 -13.45 -7.14
CA GLN A 104 2.06 -13.13 -7.06
C GLN A 104 2.85 -14.21 -6.31
N THR A 105 2.35 -14.66 -5.16
CA THR A 105 3.01 -15.69 -4.33
C THR A 105 3.00 -17.05 -5.01
N SER A 106 1.89 -17.44 -5.64
CA SER A 106 1.81 -18.73 -6.35
C SER A 106 2.81 -18.79 -7.49
N ILE A 107 2.95 -17.69 -8.26
CA ILE A 107 3.93 -17.63 -9.34
C ILE A 107 5.36 -17.66 -8.77
N THR A 108 5.65 -16.92 -7.69
CA THR A 108 6.95 -17.00 -7.00
C THR A 108 7.25 -18.44 -6.56
N LEU A 109 6.28 -19.13 -5.97
CA LEU A 109 6.44 -20.50 -5.46
C LEU A 109 6.67 -21.54 -6.58
N HIS A 110 6.21 -21.27 -7.80
CA HIS A 110 6.32 -22.17 -8.94
C HIS A 110 7.64 -22.05 -9.73
N PHE A 111 8.47 -21.04 -9.45
CA PHE A 111 9.77 -20.91 -10.13
C PHE A 111 10.77 -21.98 -9.68
N SER A 112 11.52 -22.53 -10.64
CA SER A 112 12.64 -23.43 -10.38
C SER A 112 13.90 -22.64 -10.03
N TYR A 113 14.32 -22.73 -8.77
CA TYR A 113 15.52 -22.08 -8.23
C TYR A 113 16.77 -22.96 -8.42
N CYS A 114 17.88 -22.38 -8.88
CA CYS A 114 19.06 -23.16 -9.30
C CYS A 114 20.22 -23.21 -8.31
N ALA A 115 20.33 -22.25 -7.41
CA ALA A 115 21.25 -22.29 -6.28
C ALA A 115 20.53 -22.81 -5.02
N SER A 116 21.29 -23.28 -4.02
CA SER A 116 20.75 -23.81 -2.75
C SER A 116 19.61 -22.95 -2.21
N ARG A 117 18.60 -23.57 -1.58
CA ARG A 117 17.41 -22.93 -0.95
C ARG A 117 17.73 -22.01 0.24
N ILE A 118 18.82 -21.25 0.16
CA ILE A 118 19.38 -20.35 1.15
C ILE A 118 19.48 -19.00 0.44
N VAL A 119 18.65 -18.04 0.87
CA VAL A 119 18.63 -16.66 0.35
C VAL A 119 19.46 -15.81 1.32
N ASP A 120 20.64 -15.36 0.91
CA ASP A 120 21.56 -14.53 1.71
C ASP A 120 21.13 -13.04 1.78
N HIS A 121 19.83 -12.77 1.92
CA HIS A 121 19.30 -11.41 2.02
C HIS A 121 18.31 -11.26 3.18
N PHE A 122 18.49 -10.19 3.97
CA PHE A 122 17.70 -9.78 5.15
C PHE A 122 16.20 -9.54 4.85
N PHE A 123 15.81 -9.38 3.58
CA PHE A 123 14.43 -9.21 3.15
C PHE A 123 14.15 -10.13 1.97
N CYS A 124 13.03 -10.86 2.02
CA CYS A 124 12.56 -11.62 0.88
C CYS A 124 11.83 -10.71 -0.10
N GLU A 125 12.60 -9.95 -0.86
CA GLU A 125 12.05 -9.14 -1.94
C GLU A 125 11.94 -10.01 -3.21
N VAL A 126 10.75 -9.99 -3.81
CA VAL A 126 10.42 -10.71 -5.04
C VAL A 126 11.48 -10.53 -6.15
N PRO A 127 12.03 -9.31 -6.41
CA PRO A 127 13.07 -9.11 -7.42
C PRO A 127 14.40 -9.83 -7.11
N ALA A 128 14.75 -9.95 -5.83
CA ALA A 128 15.98 -10.64 -5.41
C ALA A 128 15.86 -12.17 -5.60
N LEU A 129 14.67 -12.73 -5.37
CA LEU A 129 14.38 -14.15 -5.63
C LEU A 129 14.38 -14.50 -7.12
N LEU A 130 13.88 -13.61 -7.97
CA LEU A 130 13.84 -13.84 -9.42
C LEU A 130 15.23 -13.96 -10.05
N LYS A 131 16.21 -13.18 -9.56
CA LYS A 131 17.62 -13.26 -9.99
C LYS A 131 18.29 -14.60 -9.68
N LEU A 132 17.74 -15.39 -8.75
CA LEU A 132 18.22 -16.72 -8.35
C LEU A 132 17.51 -17.87 -9.09
N SER A 133 16.49 -17.56 -9.89
CA SER A 133 15.74 -18.57 -10.65
C SER A 133 16.49 -18.98 -11.92
N CYS A 134 16.32 -20.24 -12.32
CA CYS A 134 16.95 -20.82 -13.50
C CYS A 134 16.07 -20.80 -14.75
N ALA A 135 14.83 -20.33 -14.59
CA ALA A 135 13.85 -20.23 -15.64
C ALA A 135 13.74 -18.78 -16.09
N ASP A 136 13.25 -18.57 -17.31
CA ASP A 136 12.98 -17.24 -17.83
C ASP A 136 11.90 -16.53 -16.98
N THR A 137 12.28 -15.43 -16.32
CA THR A 137 11.41 -14.64 -15.43
C THR A 137 10.65 -13.54 -16.16
N SER A 138 10.89 -13.34 -17.47
CA SER A 138 10.37 -12.21 -18.25
C SER A 138 8.85 -12.09 -18.22
N ALA A 139 8.13 -13.22 -18.29
CA ALA A 139 6.66 -13.24 -18.21
C ALA A 139 6.13 -12.79 -16.84
N TYR A 140 6.87 -13.08 -15.77
CA TYR A 140 6.51 -12.65 -14.42
C TYR A 140 6.89 -11.19 -14.15
N GLU A 141 8.05 -10.74 -14.61
CA GLU A 141 8.42 -9.32 -14.57
C GLU A 141 7.41 -8.47 -15.35
N LEU A 142 6.93 -8.97 -16.49
CA LEU A 142 5.85 -8.34 -17.25
C LEU A 142 4.52 -8.35 -16.48
N ALA A 143 4.13 -9.47 -15.85
CA ALA A 143 2.91 -9.55 -15.04
C ALA A 143 2.97 -8.65 -13.80
N LEU A 144 4.14 -8.57 -13.14
CA LEU A 144 4.42 -7.65 -12.05
C LEU A 144 4.36 -6.19 -12.50
N SER A 145 4.94 -5.88 -13.66
CA SER A 145 4.90 -4.54 -14.24
C SER A 145 3.46 -4.12 -14.57
N ILE A 146 2.68 -5.00 -15.21
CA ILE A 146 1.26 -4.75 -15.52
C ILE A 146 0.44 -4.61 -14.24
N SER A 147 0.60 -5.51 -13.27
CA SER A 147 -0.10 -5.45 -11.98
C SER A 147 0.29 -4.20 -11.20
N GLY A 148 1.57 -3.87 -11.15
CA GLY A 148 2.10 -2.65 -10.53
C GLY A 148 1.53 -1.40 -11.16
N VAL A 149 1.48 -1.32 -12.50
CA VAL A 149 0.84 -0.21 -13.22
C VAL A 149 -0.64 -0.12 -12.86
N LEU A 150 -1.39 -1.23 -12.87
CA LEU A 150 -2.82 -1.20 -12.54
C LEU A 150 -3.09 -0.82 -11.08
N ILE A 151 -2.28 -1.31 -10.14
CA ILE A 151 -2.43 -1.08 -8.70
C ILE A 151 -1.87 0.27 -8.26
N LEU A 152 -0.93 0.86 -9.00
CA LEU A 152 -0.39 2.19 -8.71
C LEU A 152 -1.14 3.27 -9.47
N VAL A 153 -1.22 3.15 -10.81
CA VAL A 153 -1.75 4.20 -11.67
C VAL A 153 -3.25 4.38 -11.48
N LEU A 154 -4.02 3.30 -11.35
CA LEU A 154 -5.47 3.39 -11.28
C LEU A 154 -5.92 4.06 -9.96
N PRO A 155 -5.41 3.66 -8.78
CA PRO A 155 -5.67 4.38 -7.52
C PRO A 155 -5.14 5.82 -7.54
N LEU A 156 -3.92 6.07 -8.02
CA LEU A 156 -3.37 7.44 -8.11
C LEU A 156 -4.21 8.35 -9.00
N SER A 157 -4.69 7.82 -10.13
CA SER A 157 -5.56 8.56 -11.04
C SER A 157 -6.88 8.92 -10.36
N LEU A 158 -7.49 7.95 -9.66
CA LEU A 158 -8.74 8.18 -8.91
C LEU A 158 -8.54 9.23 -7.80
N ILE A 159 -7.43 9.15 -7.06
CA ILE A 159 -7.07 10.11 -6.02
C ILE A 159 -6.89 11.50 -6.63
N ALA A 160 -6.11 11.62 -7.70
CA ALA A 160 -5.85 12.89 -8.37
C ALA A 160 -7.15 13.53 -8.88
N THR A 161 -7.98 12.77 -9.60
CA THR A 161 -9.28 13.25 -10.10
C THR A 161 -10.18 13.68 -8.94
N SER A 162 -10.28 12.89 -7.88
CA SER A 162 -11.08 13.22 -6.68
C SER A 162 -10.62 14.54 -6.06
N TYR A 163 -9.32 14.72 -5.88
CA TYR A 163 -8.77 15.94 -5.28
C TYR A 163 -8.84 17.17 -6.18
N CYS A 164 -8.73 17.02 -7.50
CA CYS A 164 -8.99 18.11 -8.45
C CYS A 164 -10.42 18.65 -8.28
N HIS A 165 -11.41 17.76 -8.20
CA HIS A 165 -12.80 18.16 -7.98
C HIS A 165 -13.03 18.76 -6.58
N VAL A 166 -12.46 18.14 -5.54
CA VAL A 166 -12.55 18.66 -4.17
C VAL A 166 -11.96 20.06 -4.09
N LEU A 167 -10.77 20.29 -4.65
CA LEU A 167 -10.13 21.60 -4.67
C LEU A 167 -11.00 22.63 -5.40
N GLY A 168 -11.54 22.27 -6.57
CA GLY A 168 -12.46 23.13 -7.32
C GLY A 168 -13.71 23.51 -6.51
N ALA A 169 -14.27 22.58 -5.74
CA ALA A 169 -15.42 22.84 -4.87
C ALA A 169 -15.03 23.70 -3.64
N VAL A 170 -13.89 23.42 -3.01
CA VAL A 170 -13.37 24.17 -1.85
C VAL A 170 -13.08 25.62 -2.21
N LEU A 171 -12.49 25.88 -3.38
CA LEU A 171 -12.24 27.25 -3.86
C LEU A 171 -13.52 28.06 -4.12
N ARG A 172 -14.66 27.38 -4.35
CA ARG A 172 -15.97 28.01 -4.53
C ARG A 172 -16.74 28.20 -3.22
N MET A 173 -16.26 27.67 -2.10
CA MET A 173 -16.91 27.83 -0.79
C MET A 173 -16.81 29.28 -0.32
N ARG A 174 -17.93 29.82 0.18
CA ARG A 174 -17.98 31.17 0.76
C ARG A 174 -17.61 31.24 2.24
N SER A 175 -17.74 30.13 2.98
CA SER A 175 -17.38 30.07 4.39
C SER A 175 -15.89 29.76 4.55
N GLU A 176 -15.16 30.66 5.19
CA GLU A 176 -13.73 30.48 5.49
C GLU A 176 -13.49 29.30 6.45
N GLU A 177 -14.40 29.11 7.40
CA GLU A 177 -14.34 28.00 8.35
C GLU A 177 -14.50 26.65 7.64
N ALA A 178 -15.49 26.53 6.75
CA ALA A 178 -15.70 25.32 5.95
C ALA A 178 -14.51 25.04 5.03
N ARG A 179 -13.94 26.09 4.43
CA ARG A 179 -12.75 26.03 3.56
C ARG A 179 -11.53 25.55 4.35
N ASN A 180 -11.24 26.12 5.51
CA ASN A 180 -10.10 25.75 6.35
C ASN A 180 -10.21 24.30 6.87
N LYS A 181 -11.43 23.88 7.25
CA LYS A 181 -11.70 22.49 7.64
C LYS A 181 -11.45 21.53 6.48
N ALA A 182 -11.95 21.84 5.28
CA ALA A 182 -11.73 21.02 4.09
C ALA A 182 -10.23 20.91 3.76
N PHE A 183 -9.50 22.04 3.73
CA PHE A 183 -8.05 22.02 3.49
C PHE A 183 -7.29 21.19 4.52
N THR A 184 -7.62 21.33 5.80
CA THR A 184 -6.94 20.59 6.89
C THR A 184 -7.14 19.08 6.76
N THR A 185 -8.35 18.63 6.43
CA THR A 185 -8.66 17.20 6.24
C THR A 185 -8.09 16.63 4.92
N CYS A 186 -8.08 17.43 3.85
CA CYS A 186 -7.56 17.01 2.56
C CYS A 186 -6.03 16.95 2.56
N SER A 187 -5.37 17.92 3.18
CA SER A 187 -3.91 17.96 3.25
C SER A 187 -3.35 16.76 4.00
N SER A 188 -3.95 16.35 5.14
CA SER A 188 -3.49 15.15 5.85
C SER A 188 -3.58 13.89 5.01
N HIS A 189 -4.67 13.70 4.28
CA HIS A 189 -4.82 12.52 3.43
C HIS A 189 -3.85 12.55 2.24
N ILE A 190 -3.66 13.72 1.60
CA ILE A 190 -2.67 13.88 0.53
C ILE A 190 -1.24 13.59 1.04
N THR A 191 -0.90 14.01 2.26
CA THR A 191 0.39 13.66 2.88
C THR A 191 0.57 12.16 3.02
N VAL A 192 -0.45 11.45 3.53
CA VAL A 192 -0.41 9.97 3.66
C VAL A 192 -0.29 9.29 2.30
N VAL A 193 -1.09 9.72 1.32
CA VAL A 193 -0.99 9.23 -0.07
C VAL A 193 0.42 9.46 -0.63
N GLY A 194 1.01 10.64 -0.42
CA GLY A 194 2.34 10.98 -0.89
C GLY A 194 3.43 10.12 -0.26
N LEU A 195 3.34 9.85 1.04
CA LEU A 195 4.28 8.96 1.74
C LEU A 195 4.15 7.51 1.26
N PHE A 196 2.93 7.02 1.07
CA PHE A 196 2.67 5.66 0.63
C PHE A 196 3.06 5.44 -0.84
N TYR A 197 2.44 6.18 -1.76
CA TYR A 197 2.68 6.01 -3.20
C TYR A 197 4.01 6.58 -3.67
N GLY A 198 4.55 7.61 -3.01
CA GLY A 198 5.86 8.15 -3.34
C GLY A 198 6.97 7.12 -3.14
N ALA A 199 6.93 6.39 -2.02
CA ALA A 199 7.85 5.28 -1.76
C ALA A 199 7.66 4.13 -2.77
N ALA A 200 6.41 3.77 -3.08
CA ALA A 200 6.12 2.70 -4.03
C ALA A 200 6.56 3.05 -5.47
N VAL A 201 6.33 4.28 -5.94
CA VAL A 201 6.79 4.75 -7.25
C VAL A 201 8.32 4.76 -7.33
N PHE A 202 9.00 5.22 -6.27
CA PHE A 202 10.45 5.18 -6.20
C PHE A 202 10.98 3.75 -6.31
N MET A 203 10.36 2.79 -5.64
CA MET A 203 10.80 1.39 -5.63
C MET A 203 10.49 0.63 -6.93
N TYR A 204 9.30 0.83 -7.51
CA TYR A 204 8.82 -0.01 -8.62
C TYR A 204 8.96 0.62 -10.01
N MET A 205 9.05 1.95 -10.12
CA MET A 205 9.07 2.64 -11.43
C MET A 205 10.44 3.20 -11.78
N VAL A 206 11.37 3.31 -10.82
CA VAL A 206 12.73 3.74 -11.12
C VAL A 206 13.55 2.50 -11.53
N PRO A 207 14.19 2.48 -12.71
CA PRO A 207 14.88 1.31 -13.21
C PRO A 207 16.05 0.94 -12.30
N GLY A 208 16.21 -0.35 -11.98
CA GLY A 208 17.27 -0.84 -11.08
C GLY A 208 18.71 -0.50 -11.53
N ALA A 209 18.91 -0.05 -12.77
CA ALA A 209 20.17 0.52 -13.24
C ALA A 209 20.57 1.84 -12.53
N TYR A 210 19.59 2.53 -11.93
CA TYR A 210 19.78 3.76 -11.18
C TYR A 210 19.77 3.54 -9.65
N HIS A 211 19.68 2.28 -9.19
CA HIS A 211 19.56 1.94 -7.77
C HIS A 211 20.81 1.26 -7.24
N SER A 212 21.16 1.56 -5.99
CA SER A 212 22.01 0.71 -5.17
C SER A 212 21.14 -0.21 -4.30
N PRO A 213 21.58 -1.45 -3.98
CA PRO A 213 20.87 -2.36 -3.07
C PRO A 213 20.56 -1.74 -1.70
N GLN A 214 21.35 -0.75 -1.27
CA GLN A 214 21.12 0.02 -0.04
C GLN A 214 19.93 0.98 -0.16
N GLN A 215 19.66 1.55 -1.33
CA GLN A 215 18.49 2.41 -1.56
C GLN A 215 17.19 1.61 -1.61
N ASP A 216 17.21 0.41 -2.19
CA ASP A 216 16.05 -0.51 -2.21
C ASP A 216 15.66 -0.91 -0.77
N ASN A 217 16.66 -1.28 0.07
CA ASN A 217 16.44 -1.58 1.49
C ASN A 217 15.88 -0.38 2.28
N VAL A 218 16.37 0.84 2.02
CA VAL A 218 15.87 2.06 2.70
C VAL A 218 14.44 2.37 2.27
N ALA A 219 14.11 2.25 0.99
CA ALA A 219 12.73 2.40 0.50
C ALA A 219 11.79 1.34 1.10
N SER A 220 12.28 0.10 1.22
CA SER A 220 11.57 -1.03 1.83
C SER A 220 11.21 -0.78 3.30
N LEU A 221 12.19 -0.31 4.07
CA LEU A 221 11.99 0.14 5.46
C LEU A 221 11.04 1.34 5.52
N PHE A 222 11.11 2.26 4.57
CA PHE A 222 10.29 3.46 4.57
C PHE A 222 8.80 3.14 4.40
N TYR A 223 8.42 2.32 3.41
CA TYR A 223 7.01 1.96 3.22
C TYR A 223 6.53 0.90 4.24
N SER A 224 7.39 0.00 4.72
CA SER A 224 6.99 -1.08 5.64
C SER A 224 6.97 -0.67 7.11
N LEU A 225 7.69 0.40 7.49
CA LEU A 225 7.81 0.83 8.89
C LEU A 225 7.49 2.31 9.06
N VAL A 226 8.06 3.20 8.23
CA VAL A 226 7.95 4.65 8.46
C VAL A 226 6.55 5.17 8.10
N THR A 227 6.03 4.86 6.92
CA THR A 227 4.68 5.29 6.50
C THR A 227 3.59 4.79 7.46
N PRO A 228 3.55 3.49 7.82
CA PRO A 228 2.63 2.96 8.82
C PRO A 228 2.69 3.63 10.19
N MET A 229 3.89 4.00 10.68
CA MET A 229 4.05 4.67 11.97
C MET A 229 3.61 6.14 11.95
N LEU A 230 3.66 6.78 10.78
CA LEU A 230 3.26 8.18 10.60
C LEU A 230 1.75 8.33 10.41
N ASN A 231 1.07 7.33 9.85
CA ASN A 231 -0.38 7.35 9.60
C ASN A 231 -1.20 7.66 10.88
N PRO A 232 -1.00 7.00 12.03
CA PRO A 232 -1.69 7.33 13.29
C PRO A 232 -1.42 8.74 13.81
N ILE A 233 -0.22 9.29 13.59
CA ILE A 233 0.13 10.65 14.02
C ILE A 233 -0.59 11.66 13.13
N ILE A 234 -0.55 11.45 11.81
CA ILE A 234 -1.15 12.34 10.82
C ILE A 234 -2.69 12.37 10.95
N TYR A 235 -3.32 11.23 11.22
CA TYR A 235 -4.78 11.15 11.42
C TYR A 235 -5.22 11.43 12.87
N GLY A 236 -4.44 11.01 13.87
CA GLY A 236 -4.78 11.13 15.30
C GLY A 236 -4.56 12.51 15.90
N MET A 237 -3.65 13.34 15.35
CA MET A 237 -3.50 14.73 15.80
C MET A 237 -4.65 15.67 15.38
N LYS A 238 -5.64 15.16 14.63
CA LYS A 238 -6.74 15.95 14.04
C LYS A 238 -8.14 15.47 14.46
N THR A 239 -8.24 14.52 15.38
CA THR A 239 -9.47 14.18 16.13
C THR A 239 -9.48 14.90 17.47
#